data_AF-A0A4R2BFY7-F1
#
_entry.id   AF-A0A4R2BFY7-F1
#
_cell.length_a   1.000
_cell.length_b   1.000
_cell.length_c   1.000
_cell.angle_alpha   90.00
_cell.angle_beta   90.00
_cell.angle_gamma   90.00
#
_symmetry.space_group_name_H-M   'P 1'
#
loop_
_entity.id
_entity.type
_entity.pdbx_description
1 polymer ?
#
loop_
_entity_poly.entity_id
_entity_poly.type
_entity_poly.pdbx_seq_one_letter_code
_entity_poly.pdbx_strand_id
1 'polypeptide(L)'
;MLQLNNYKKVYLFILLGVYIAMLIYFMFFGFGRPQLTEIREYRYWLIPDSIPLWLPKQFSIDIIKLWTFALGNLLAFIPFGILVPMLFKKHIHTYFKFFILFVFFILCMEILQMVTYLGSFDINDIMVNTMGATIGFFSYRASERMNTSRKALVSMGLSIFIFILLMFSIAWAYNHTITPYLKHTFGI
;
A
#
# COMPACT_ATOMS: atom_id res chain seq x y z
N MET A 1 -2.53 -29.44 5.76
CA MET A 1 -2.19 -28.38 4.78
C MET A 1 -3.27 -28.37 3.70
N LEU A 2 -4.26 -27.48 3.77
CA LEU A 2 -5.43 -27.53 2.87
C LEU A 2 -5.06 -26.94 1.50
N GLN A 3 -4.91 -27.79 0.48
CA GLN A 3 -4.93 -27.31 -0.91
C GLN A 3 -6.32 -26.75 -1.20
N LEU A 4 -6.40 -25.51 -1.71
CA LEU A 4 -7.66 -24.90 -2.11
C LEU A 4 -8.29 -25.75 -3.22
N ASN A 5 -9.54 -26.19 -3.00
CA ASN A 5 -10.34 -26.87 -4.03
C ASN A 5 -10.53 -25.93 -5.24
N ASN A 6 -10.64 -26.48 -6.45
CA ASN A 6 -10.64 -25.72 -7.70
C ASN A 6 -11.68 -24.60 -7.73
N TYR A 7 -12.89 -24.85 -7.22
CA TYR A 7 -13.94 -23.84 -7.11
C TYR A 7 -13.51 -22.63 -6.26
N LYS A 8 -12.88 -22.86 -5.11
CA LYS A 8 -12.39 -21.77 -4.23
C LYS A 8 -11.31 -20.94 -4.91
N LYS A 9 -10.44 -21.56 -5.71
CA LYS A 9 -9.44 -20.81 -6.49
C LYS A 9 -10.09 -19.91 -7.52
N VAL A 10 -11.11 -20.38 -8.25
CA VAL A 10 -11.84 -19.57 -9.24
C VAL A 10 -12.45 -18.34 -8.57
N TYR A 11 -13.14 -18.50 -7.43
CA TYR A 11 -13.69 -17.36 -6.68
C TYR A 11 -12.60 -16.36 -6.25
N LEU A 12 -11.44 -16.84 -5.80
CA LEU A 12 -10.32 -15.97 -5.43
C LEU A 12 -9.71 -15.24 -6.63
N PHE A 13 -9.64 -15.86 -7.81
CA PHE A 13 -9.22 -15.18 -9.03
C PHE A 13 -10.20 -14.08 -9.44
N ILE A 14 -11.50 -14.35 -9.39
CA ILE A 14 -12.54 -13.35 -9.67
C ILE A 14 -12.45 -12.20 -8.66
N LEU A 15 -12.35 -12.52 -7.37
CA LEU A 15 -12.21 -11.53 -6.30
C LEU A 15 -10.95 -10.67 -6.50
N LEU A 16 -9.81 -11.28 -6.83
CA LEU A 16 -8.57 -10.56 -7.12
C LEU A 16 -8.75 -9.64 -8.34
N GLY A 17 -9.36 -10.11 -9.42
CA GLY A 17 -9.60 -9.30 -10.62
C GLY A 17 -10.48 -8.08 -10.34
N VAL A 18 -11.59 -8.28 -9.63
CA VAL A 18 -12.50 -7.20 -9.20
C VAL A 18 -11.78 -6.23 -8.27
N TYR A 19 -11.00 -6.73 -7.32
CA TYR A 19 -10.19 -5.91 -6.42
C TYR A 19 -9.14 -5.08 -7.16
N ILE A 20 -8.38 -5.67 -8.09
CA ILE A 20 -7.37 -4.96 -8.88
C ILE A 20 -8.02 -3.88 -9.75
N ALA A 21 -9.19 -4.14 -10.33
CA ALA A 21 -9.95 -3.13 -11.08
C ALA A 21 -10.36 -1.94 -10.18
N MET A 22 -10.85 -2.22 -8.96
CA MET A 22 -11.14 -1.16 -7.98
C MET A 22 -9.88 -0.40 -7.55
N LEU A 23 -8.76 -1.10 -7.33
CA LEU A 23 -7.50 -0.48 -6.94
C LEU A 23 -6.99 0.47 -8.02
N ILE A 24 -7.02 0.04 -9.30
CA ILE A 24 -6.69 0.89 -10.44
C ILE A 24 -7.63 2.11 -10.48
N TYR A 25 -8.94 1.91 -10.33
CA TYR A 25 -9.89 3.01 -10.29
C TYR A 25 -9.54 4.04 -9.21
N PHE A 26 -9.29 3.62 -7.96
CA PHE A 26 -8.96 4.53 -6.87
C PHE A 26 -7.60 5.23 -7.06
N MET A 27 -6.59 4.54 -7.60
CA MET A 27 -5.28 5.13 -7.84
C MET A 27 -5.32 6.22 -8.93
N PHE A 28 -6.08 6.02 -9.99
CA PHE A 28 -6.11 6.95 -11.14
C PHE A 28 -7.22 8.00 -11.06
N PHE A 29 -8.39 7.63 -10.55
CA PHE A 29 -9.61 8.45 -10.61
C PHE A 29 -10.22 8.76 -9.24
N GLY A 30 -9.69 8.16 -8.16
CA GLY A 30 -10.20 8.35 -6.81
C GLY A 30 -9.92 9.73 -6.22
N PHE A 31 -10.71 10.09 -5.21
CA PHE A 31 -10.44 11.18 -4.25
C PHE A 31 -10.23 12.59 -4.84
N GLY A 32 -10.78 12.88 -6.03
CA GLY A 32 -10.74 14.23 -6.59
C GLY A 32 -9.36 14.63 -7.15
N ARG A 33 -8.58 13.66 -7.64
CA ARG A 33 -7.39 13.92 -8.45
C ARG A 33 -7.76 14.90 -9.57
N PRO A 34 -7.05 16.04 -9.72
CA PRO A 34 -7.38 17.05 -10.72
C PRO A 34 -7.30 16.43 -12.11
N GLN A 35 -8.42 16.45 -12.82
CA GLN A 35 -8.54 15.94 -14.17
C GLN A 35 -7.91 16.97 -15.10
N LEU A 36 -6.76 16.63 -15.69
CA LEU A 36 -6.10 17.33 -16.80
C LEU A 36 -5.89 18.84 -16.55
N THR A 37 -4.82 19.20 -15.84
CA THR A 37 -4.28 20.57 -15.97
C THR A 37 -3.87 20.80 -17.42
N GLU A 38 -4.22 21.96 -18.00
CA GLU A 38 -3.89 22.33 -19.40
C GLU A 38 -2.37 22.29 -19.68
N ILE A 39 -1.56 22.33 -18.62
CA ILE A 39 -0.09 22.21 -18.67
C ILE A 39 0.29 20.73 -18.47
N ARG A 40 0.79 20.10 -19.55
CA ARG A 40 1.26 18.70 -19.57
C ARG A 40 2.73 18.59 -19.14
N GLU A 41 2.97 18.82 -17.86
CA GLU A 41 4.30 18.61 -17.26
C GLU A 41 4.35 17.31 -16.45
N TYR A 42 5.46 16.58 -16.61
CA TYR A 42 5.71 15.40 -15.78
C TYR A 42 6.08 15.84 -14.37
N ARG A 43 5.33 15.35 -13.38
CA ARG A 43 5.55 15.64 -11.97
C ARG A 43 6.14 14.42 -11.27
N TYR A 44 7.22 14.61 -10.51
CA TYR A 44 7.87 13.54 -9.77
C TYR A 44 8.45 14.05 -8.44
N TRP A 45 8.37 13.20 -7.41
CA TRP A 45 8.96 13.38 -6.09
C TRP A 45 9.89 12.20 -5.81
N LEU A 46 11.15 12.35 -6.23
CA LEU A 46 12.19 11.31 -6.15
C LEU A 46 12.96 11.29 -4.83
N ILE A 47 12.74 12.28 -3.97
CA ILE A 47 13.37 12.32 -2.64
C ILE A 47 12.26 12.02 -1.64
N PRO A 48 12.42 10.98 -0.80
CA PRO A 48 11.42 10.67 0.22
C PRO A 48 11.47 11.74 1.32
N ASP A 49 10.71 12.81 1.16
CA ASP A 49 10.75 13.94 2.09
C ASP A 49 10.00 13.63 3.39
N SER A 50 8.93 12.84 3.34
CA SER A 50 8.12 12.48 4.50
C SER A 50 7.23 11.27 4.26
N ILE A 51 6.95 10.50 5.32
CA ILE A 51 5.95 9.42 5.27
C ILE A 51 4.61 9.97 5.79
N PRO A 52 3.57 10.10 4.96
CA PRO A 52 2.30 10.74 5.32
C PRO A 52 1.35 9.97 6.24
N LEU A 53 1.92 9.23 7.19
CA LEU A 53 1.22 8.49 8.25
C LEU A 53 1.44 9.13 9.63
N TRP A 54 1.40 10.46 9.71
CA TRP A 54 1.47 11.21 10.98
C TRP A 54 0.08 11.50 11.54
N LEU A 55 -0.05 11.77 12.83
CA LEU A 55 -1.29 12.35 13.37
C LEU A 55 -1.35 13.84 13.03
N PRO A 56 -2.38 14.33 12.30
CA PRO A 56 -2.49 15.75 11.96
C PRO A 56 -2.47 16.61 13.22
N LYS A 57 -1.46 17.47 13.35
CA LYS A 57 -1.39 18.45 14.46
C LYS A 57 -2.33 19.62 14.26
N GLN A 58 -2.68 19.89 13.01
CA GLN A 58 -3.59 20.94 12.59
C GLN A 58 -4.61 20.32 11.62
N PHE A 59 -5.87 20.68 11.79
CA PHE A 59 -6.99 20.16 11.01
C PHE A 59 -7.35 21.11 9.87
N SER A 60 -6.38 21.48 9.03
CA SER A 60 -6.70 22.15 7.77
C SER A 60 -7.25 21.13 6.77
N ILE A 61 -8.14 21.58 5.88
CA ILE A 61 -8.77 20.72 4.89
C ILE A 61 -7.71 20.00 4.03
N ASP A 62 -6.65 20.69 3.65
CA ASP A 62 -5.59 20.13 2.81
C ASP A 62 -4.73 19.09 3.53
N ILE A 63 -4.40 19.33 4.81
CA ILE A 63 -3.67 18.36 5.64
C ILE A 63 -4.51 17.10 5.85
N ILE A 64 -5.82 17.27 6.14
CA ILE A 64 -6.73 16.13 6.33
C ILE A 64 -6.83 15.34 5.02
N LYS A 65 -6.99 16.01 3.87
CA LYS A 65 -7.01 15.34 2.57
C LYS A 65 -5.74 14.52 2.38
N LEU A 66 -4.57 15.13 2.45
CA LEU A 66 -3.28 14.44 2.26
C LEU A 66 -3.15 13.22 3.18
N TRP A 67 -3.51 13.36 4.45
CA TRP A 67 -3.49 12.26 5.40
C TRP A 67 -4.48 11.15 5.06
N THR A 68 -5.72 11.49 4.67
CA THR A 68 -6.72 10.50 4.25
C THR A 68 -6.32 9.76 2.98
N PHE A 69 -5.64 10.44 2.05
CA PHE A 69 -5.07 9.82 0.85
C PHE A 69 -4.01 8.79 1.23
N ALA A 70 -3.04 9.18 2.06
CA ALA A 70 -1.98 8.28 2.51
C ALA A 70 -2.53 7.09 3.30
N LEU A 71 -3.47 7.32 4.20
CA LEU A 71 -4.13 6.25 4.94
C LEU A 71 -4.95 5.33 4.00
N GLY A 72 -5.64 5.92 3.02
CA GLY A 72 -6.35 5.18 1.99
C GLY A 72 -5.43 4.28 1.18
N ASN A 73 -4.28 4.80 0.75
CA ASN A 73 -3.21 4.06 0.09
C ASN A 73 -2.71 2.89 0.96
N LEU A 74 -2.35 3.14 2.22
CA LEU A 74 -1.93 2.09 3.17
C LEU A 74 -2.97 0.96 3.25
N LEU A 75 -4.24 1.31 3.47
CA LEU A 75 -5.32 0.34 3.66
C LEU A 75 -5.68 -0.39 2.36
N ALA A 76 -5.64 0.30 1.22
CA ALA A 76 -5.97 -0.24 -0.09
C ALA A 76 -5.02 -1.37 -0.49
N PHE A 77 -3.76 -1.36 -0.02
CA PHE A 77 -2.75 -2.36 -0.36
C PHE A 77 -2.66 -3.54 0.62
N ILE A 78 -3.33 -3.49 1.78
CA ILE A 78 -3.42 -4.64 2.70
C ILE A 78 -4.05 -5.87 2.00
N PRO A 79 -5.18 -5.75 1.28
CA PRO A 79 -5.75 -6.89 0.56
C PRO A 79 -4.82 -7.45 -0.52
N PHE A 80 -4.02 -6.62 -1.20
CA PHE A 80 -3.00 -7.09 -2.16
C PHE A 80 -2.02 -8.03 -1.46
N GLY A 81 -1.51 -7.61 -0.30
CA GLY A 81 -0.60 -8.40 0.53
C GLY A 81 -1.19 -9.71 1.05
N ILE A 82 -2.51 -9.82 1.15
CA ILE A 82 -3.20 -11.06 1.57
C ILE A 82 -3.49 -11.96 0.37
N LEU A 83 -4.13 -11.41 -0.67
CA LEU A 83 -4.69 -12.17 -1.79
C LEU A 83 -3.59 -12.79 -2.67
N VAL A 84 -2.52 -12.05 -2.96
CA VAL A 84 -1.43 -12.52 -3.83
C VAL A 84 -0.71 -13.75 -3.27
N PRO A 85 -0.16 -13.76 -2.04
CA PRO A 85 0.46 -14.96 -1.49
C PRO A 85 -0.55 -16.07 -1.21
N MET A 86 -1.84 -15.76 -1.00
CA MET A 86 -2.87 -16.78 -0.84
C MET A 86 -3.15 -17.53 -2.16
N LEU A 87 -3.22 -16.82 -3.28
CA LEU A 87 -3.53 -17.38 -4.59
C LEU A 87 -2.31 -18.08 -5.20
N PHE A 88 -1.14 -17.45 -5.09
CA PHE A 88 0.12 -17.92 -5.68
C PHE A 88 1.05 -18.56 -4.65
N LYS A 89 0.51 -19.17 -3.59
CA LYS A 89 1.25 -19.72 -2.43
C LYS A 89 2.48 -20.58 -2.79
N LYS A 90 2.42 -21.34 -3.88
CA LYS A 90 3.56 -22.17 -4.35
C LYS A 90 4.75 -21.30 -4.81
N HIS A 91 4.47 -20.17 -5.46
CA HIS A 91 5.47 -19.32 -6.12
C HIS A 91 5.90 -18.19 -5.18
N ILE A 92 4.94 -17.56 -4.49
CA ILE A 92 5.12 -16.42 -3.60
C ILE A 92 5.16 -16.89 -2.12
N HIS A 93 6.13 -17.75 -1.80
CA HIS A 93 6.27 -18.32 -0.46
C HIS A 93 7.35 -17.64 0.41
N THR A 94 8.02 -16.58 -0.06
CA THR A 94 8.91 -15.76 0.78
C THR A 94 8.52 -14.30 0.68
N TYR A 95 8.81 -13.53 1.73
CA TYR A 95 8.59 -12.10 1.72
C TYR A 95 9.40 -11.43 0.60
N PHE A 96 10.65 -11.86 0.36
CA PHE A 96 11.49 -11.30 -0.70
C PHE A 96 10.87 -11.40 -2.10
N LYS A 97 10.31 -12.58 -2.47
CA LYS A 97 9.63 -12.76 -3.76
C LYS A 97 8.38 -11.90 -3.89
N PHE A 98 7.60 -11.82 -2.80
CA PHE A 98 6.44 -10.95 -2.73
C PHE A 98 6.83 -9.48 -2.88
N PHE A 99 7.85 -9.05 -2.16
CA PHE A 99 8.34 -7.68 -2.14
C PHE A 99 8.82 -7.23 -3.51
N ILE A 100 9.61 -8.04 -4.23
CA ILE A 100 10.03 -7.71 -5.60
C ILE A 100 8.82 -7.55 -6.53
N LEU A 101 7.88 -8.50 -6.49
CA LEU A 101 6.66 -8.44 -7.30
C LEU A 101 5.85 -7.18 -6.99
N PHE A 102 5.70 -6.86 -5.71
CA PHE A 102 4.95 -5.70 -5.25
C PHE A 102 5.62 -4.40 -5.67
N VAL A 103 6.93 -4.26 -5.43
CA VAL A 103 7.70 -3.06 -5.81
C VAL A 103 7.65 -2.85 -7.31
N PHE A 104 7.80 -3.91 -8.11
CA PHE A 104 7.62 -3.82 -9.56
C PHE A 104 6.22 -3.34 -9.95
N PHE A 105 5.17 -3.91 -9.34
CA PHE A 105 3.79 -3.50 -9.58
C PHE A 105 3.57 -2.03 -9.25
N ILE A 106 3.97 -1.56 -8.06
CA ILE A 106 3.70 -0.18 -7.65
C ILE A 106 4.53 0.82 -8.46
N LEU A 107 5.77 0.50 -8.82
CA LEU A 107 6.57 1.33 -9.72
C LEU A 107 5.89 1.50 -11.08
N CYS A 108 5.32 0.43 -11.64
CA CYS A 108 4.57 0.52 -12.89
C CYS A 108 3.35 1.44 -12.74
N MET A 109 2.63 1.35 -11.62
CA MET A 109 1.46 2.19 -11.35
C MET A 109 1.82 3.68 -11.26
N GLU A 110 2.87 4.02 -10.51
CA GLU A 110 3.37 5.40 -10.35
C GLU A 110 3.89 5.98 -11.67
N ILE A 111 4.62 5.18 -12.46
CA ILE A 111 5.06 5.57 -13.80
C ILE A 111 3.85 5.82 -14.71
N LEU A 112 2.85 4.94 -14.69
CA LEU A 112 1.64 5.11 -15.48
C LEU A 112 0.87 6.36 -15.04
N GLN A 113 0.73 6.64 -13.74
CA GLN A 113 0.10 7.86 -13.24
C GLN A 113 0.81 9.12 -13.74
N MET A 114 2.15 9.14 -13.72
CA MET A 114 2.95 10.23 -14.25
C MET A 114 2.80 10.39 -15.78
N VAL A 115 2.94 9.29 -16.54
CA VAL A 115 2.89 9.31 -18.01
C VAL A 115 1.49 9.65 -18.54
N THR A 116 0.44 9.27 -17.79
CA THR A 116 -0.95 9.62 -18.13
C THR A 116 -1.36 11.01 -17.63
N TYR A 117 -0.48 11.73 -16.93
CA TYR A 117 -0.77 13.03 -16.30
C TYR A 117 -1.94 12.99 -15.29
N LEU A 118 -2.29 11.80 -14.79
CA LEU A 118 -3.33 11.59 -13.78
C LEU A 118 -2.76 11.69 -12.35
N GLY A 119 -1.44 11.73 -12.23
CA GLY A 119 -0.74 11.91 -10.97
C GLY A 119 0.73 12.25 -11.17
N SER A 120 1.50 12.04 -10.13
CA SER A 120 2.95 12.20 -10.11
C SER A 120 3.60 10.89 -9.73
N PHE A 121 4.85 10.69 -10.13
CA PHE A 121 5.67 9.61 -9.59
C PHE A 121 6.13 10.00 -8.19
N ASP A 122 5.57 9.41 -7.14
CA ASP A 122 5.85 9.81 -5.75
C ASP A 122 6.43 8.65 -4.93
N ILE A 123 7.69 8.80 -4.48
CA ILE A 123 8.35 7.79 -3.65
C ILE A 123 7.66 7.61 -2.29
N ASN A 124 7.05 8.67 -1.74
CA ASN A 124 6.34 8.56 -0.48
C ASN A 124 5.09 7.67 -0.62
N ASP A 125 4.37 7.78 -1.74
CA ASP A 125 3.25 6.89 -2.07
C ASP A 125 3.74 5.45 -2.22
N ILE A 126 4.86 5.21 -2.91
CA ILE A 126 5.49 3.87 -3.00
C ILE A 126 5.79 3.31 -1.60
N MET A 127 6.35 4.12 -0.70
CA MET A 127 6.67 3.69 0.67
C MET A 127 5.41 3.29 1.43
N VAL A 128 4.37 4.13 1.42
CA VAL A 128 3.10 3.86 2.11
C VAL A 128 2.38 2.63 1.54
N ASN A 129 2.34 2.51 0.21
CA ASN A 129 1.76 1.36 -0.48
C ASN A 129 2.51 0.07 -0.13
N THR A 130 3.85 0.14 -0.04
CA THR A 130 4.71 -0.97 0.40
C THR A 130 4.46 -1.36 1.85
N MET A 131 4.26 -0.39 2.75
CA MET A 131 3.89 -0.66 4.14
C MET A 131 2.54 -1.41 4.21
N GLY A 132 1.55 -0.99 3.42
CA GLY A 132 0.23 -1.63 3.34
C GLY A 132 0.30 -3.08 2.86
N ALA A 133 1.01 -3.29 1.75
CA ALA A 133 1.25 -4.62 1.19
C ALA A 133 2.02 -5.54 2.17
N THR A 134 2.98 -4.97 2.91
CA THR A 134 3.76 -5.69 3.93
C THR A 134 2.89 -6.14 5.10
N ILE A 135 2.01 -5.26 5.60
CA ILE A 135 1.01 -5.61 6.62
C ILE A 135 0.19 -6.80 6.14
N GLY A 136 -0.38 -6.73 4.94
CA GLY A 136 -1.19 -7.80 4.37
C GLY A 136 -0.45 -9.14 4.29
N PHE A 137 0.81 -9.13 3.83
CA PHE A 137 1.62 -10.34 3.71
C PHE A 137 1.84 -11.01 5.07
N PHE A 138 2.32 -10.26 6.06
CA PHE A 138 2.60 -10.83 7.38
C PHE A 138 1.34 -11.24 8.13
N SER A 139 0.23 -10.51 7.94
CA SER A 139 -1.06 -10.89 8.50
C SER A 139 -1.62 -12.17 7.90
N TYR A 140 -1.48 -12.37 6.58
CA TYR A 140 -1.80 -13.65 5.95
C TYR A 140 -0.95 -14.77 6.56
N ARG A 141 0.36 -14.58 6.72
CA ARG A 141 1.26 -15.57 7.33
C ARG A 141 0.92 -15.92 8.76
N ALA A 142 0.53 -14.95 9.57
CA ALA A 142 0.06 -15.19 10.93
C ALA A 142 -1.20 -16.08 10.91
N SER A 143 -2.13 -15.79 9.99
CA SER A 143 -3.37 -16.56 9.85
C SER A 143 -3.14 -18.03 9.44
N GLU A 144 -2.09 -18.31 8.65
CA GLU A 144 -1.77 -19.67 8.19
C GLU A 144 -1.38 -20.63 9.33
N ARG A 145 -0.97 -20.09 10.49
CA ARG A 145 -0.60 -20.86 11.68
C ARG A 145 -1.81 -21.36 12.48
N MET A 146 -3.02 -20.93 12.11
CA MET A 146 -4.23 -21.22 12.87
C MET A 146 -4.95 -22.47 12.36
N ASN A 147 -5.38 -23.33 13.29
CA ASN A 147 -6.01 -24.63 12.97
C ASN A 147 -7.47 -24.52 12.49
N THR A 148 -8.11 -23.35 12.62
CA THR A 148 -9.52 -23.14 12.29
C THR A 148 -9.71 -21.82 11.57
N SER A 149 -10.61 -21.76 10.58
CA SER A 149 -10.87 -20.54 9.81
C SER A 149 -11.27 -19.33 10.66
N ARG A 150 -12.05 -19.53 11.74
CA ARG A 150 -12.39 -18.44 12.67
C ARG A 150 -11.15 -17.88 13.37
N LYS A 151 -10.27 -18.74 13.87
CA LYS A 151 -9.01 -18.34 14.52
C LYS A 151 -8.06 -17.66 13.51
N ALA A 152 -8.03 -18.14 12.27
CA ALA A 152 -7.26 -17.53 11.18
C ALA A 152 -7.73 -16.08 10.91
N LEU A 153 -9.04 -15.86 10.78
CA LEU A 153 -9.61 -14.52 10.58
C LEU A 153 -9.33 -13.57 11.74
N VAL A 154 -9.51 -14.04 12.98
CA VAL A 154 -9.22 -13.25 14.19
C VAL A 154 -7.73 -12.91 14.27
N SER A 155 -6.84 -13.89 14.04
CA SER A 155 -5.40 -13.68 14.03
C SER A 155 -4.98 -12.68 12.94
N MET A 156 -5.58 -12.77 11.75
CA MET A 156 -5.34 -11.82 10.66
C MET A 156 -5.75 -10.41 11.07
N GLY A 157 -6.97 -10.21 11.58
CA GLY A 157 -7.44 -8.90 12.04
C GLY A 157 -6.58 -8.29 13.15
N LEU A 158 -6.21 -9.07 14.16
CA LEU A 158 -5.34 -8.61 15.25
C LEU A 158 -3.94 -8.22 14.74
N SER A 159 -3.35 -9.05 13.88
CA SER A 159 -2.04 -8.74 13.30
C SER A 159 -2.07 -7.50 12.40
N ILE A 160 -3.13 -7.29 11.62
CA ILE A 160 -3.31 -6.07 10.82
C ILE A 160 -3.29 -4.85 11.73
N PHE A 161 -4.08 -4.87 12.81
CA PHE A 161 -4.14 -3.77 13.75
C PHE A 161 -2.78 -3.48 14.39
N ILE A 162 -2.08 -4.51 14.86
CA ILE A 162 -0.74 -4.38 15.46
C ILE A 162 0.26 -3.81 14.45
N PHE A 163 0.29 -4.32 13.21
CA PHE A 163 1.23 -3.84 12.22
C PHE A 163 0.89 -2.43 11.71
N ILE A 164 -0.38 -2.03 11.66
CA ILE A 164 -0.74 -0.63 11.41
C ILE A 164 -0.13 0.26 12.48
N LEU A 165 -0.32 -0.04 13.78
CA LEU A 165 0.28 0.74 14.88
C LEU A 165 1.81 0.81 14.79
N LEU A 166 2.45 -0.30 14.40
CA LEU A 166 3.88 -0.35 14.16
C LEU A 166 4.28 0.57 12.99
N MET A 167 3.56 0.53 11.88
CA MET A 167 3.83 1.37 10.70
C MET A 167 3.67 2.86 11.00
N PHE A 168 2.68 3.24 11.81
CA PHE A 168 2.55 4.61 12.32
C PHE A 168 3.76 5.01 13.19
N SER A 169 4.23 4.12 14.05
CA SER A 169 5.43 4.36 14.87
C SER A 169 6.69 4.52 14.02
N ILE A 170 6.85 3.70 12.98
CA ILE A 170 7.98 3.80 12.03
C ILE A 170 7.92 5.12 11.26
N ALA A 171 6.74 5.49 10.74
CA ALA A 171 6.55 6.75 10.04
C ALA A 171 6.88 7.95 10.93
N TRP A 172 6.44 7.91 12.20
CA TRP A 172 6.79 8.93 13.17
C TRP A 172 8.31 9.02 13.40
N ALA A 173 9.00 7.90 13.60
CA ALA A 173 10.44 7.87 13.80
C ALA A 173 11.20 8.40 12.57
N TYR A 174 10.80 7.98 11.36
CA TYR A 174 11.36 8.46 10.11
C TYR A 174 11.22 9.98 9.98
N ASN A 175 10.00 10.49 10.20
CA ASN A 175 9.71 11.91 10.08
C ASN A 175 10.43 12.77 11.14
N HIS A 176 10.75 12.19 12.30
CA HIS A 176 11.47 12.90 13.36
C HIS A 176 12.99 12.86 13.20
N THR A 177 13.54 11.83 12.56
CA THR A 177 15.00 11.59 12.50
C THR A 177 15.57 11.81 11.10
N ILE A 178 14.96 11.23 10.07
CA ILE A 178 15.48 11.21 8.70
C ILE A 178 15.01 12.42 7.91
N THR A 179 13.72 12.75 7.98
CA THR A 179 13.16 13.91 7.25
C THR A 179 13.94 15.21 7.49
N PRO A 180 14.27 15.63 8.72
CA PRO A 180 15.04 16.86 8.94
C PRO A 180 16.43 16.83 8.30
N TYR A 181 17.09 15.66 8.32
CA TYR A 181 18.39 15.48 7.69
C TYR A 181 18.30 15.60 6.16
N LEU A 182 17.27 15.00 5.55
CA LEU A 182 17.04 15.10 4.10
C LEU A 182 16.74 16.54 3.68
N LYS A 183 15.89 17.24 4.44
CA LYS A 183 15.59 18.66 4.20
C LYS A 183 16.83 19.54 4.23
N HIS A 184 17.67 19.36 5.26
CA HIS A 184 18.93 20.07 5.36
C HIS A 184 19.90 19.74 4.21
N THR A 185 20.01 18.47 3.83
CA THR A 185 20.99 17.99 2.84
C THR A 185 20.61 18.38 1.41
N PHE A 186 19.32 18.34 1.08
CA PHE A 186 18.81 18.57 -0.28
C PHE A 186 18.15 19.95 -0.47
N GLY A 187 18.05 20.76 0.59
CA GLY A 187 17.48 22.11 0.51
C GLY A 187 15.98 22.13 0.20
N ILE A 188 15.26 21.08 0.60
CA ILE A 188 13.82 20.88 0.39
C ILE A 188 13.00 21.15 1.66
#